data_AF-A0A258ZJE5-F1
#
_entry.id   AF-A0A258ZJE5-F1
#
_cell.length_a   1.000
_cell.length_b   1.000
_cell.length_c   1.000
_cell.angle_alpha   90.00
_cell.angle_beta   90.00
_cell.angle_gamma   90.00
#
_symmetry.space_group_name_H-M   'P 1'
#
loop_
_entity.id
_entity.type
_entity.pdbx_description
1 polymer ?
#
loop_
_entity_poly.entity_id
_entity_poly.type
_entity_poly.pdbx_seq_one_letter_code
_entity_poly.pdbx_strand_id
1 'polypeptide(L)'
;MKSSFGTKILLMATFLTCALIASVEARELSAKEHFEIGERYLSQDSRVIDATAPQFGKAIEHIKTAIASGLSYEQTGRANFLLSKYASDNLKADERFKLGQSLIEANHYDSAGSTQEGMEEGIRQMKEAIRHNCSDQKRANVILAHAYVQMLNPPDPGSDAGRKLISERTELFRRLYLAYPDDLAILDLYASWVADEKEKFVVYSHIKELDPGLSAPRYMLGLLLIKDGKIDSGIKEIGTWISLEKASSSAGGYSRVVVEYLAAQSCVLPGAEMWMDRFMDIGMAMENGDPSIRDQGIAEFKMAKQEFAAALNNIRCKDANP
;
A
#
# COMPACT_ATOMS: atom_id res chain seq x y z
N MET A 1 -53.53 -17.41 -5.72
CA MET A 1 -53.32 -18.33 -4.58
C MET A 1 -52.12 -19.29 -4.79
N LYS A 2 -50.93 -18.80 -5.22
CA LYS A 2 -49.73 -19.64 -5.41
C LYS A 2 -48.50 -19.20 -4.58
N SER A 3 -48.62 -18.27 -3.63
CA SER A 3 -47.47 -17.77 -2.84
C SER A 3 -47.31 -18.39 -1.45
N SER A 4 -48.20 -19.26 -0.96
CA SER A 4 -48.10 -19.74 0.43
C SER A 4 -47.14 -20.92 0.66
N PHE A 5 -46.69 -21.59 -0.41
CA PHE A 5 -45.81 -22.76 -0.26
C PHE A 5 -44.34 -22.36 -0.04
N GLY A 6 -43.87 -21.32 -0.74
CA GLY A 6 -42.50 -20.81 -0.58
C GLY A 6 -42.26 -20.21 0.82
N THR A 7 -43.22 -19.47 1.37
CA THR A 7 -43.11 -18.87 2.70
C THR A 7 -43.06 -19.94 3.81
N LYS A 8 -43.78 -21.05 3.63
CA LYS A 8 -43.79 -22.16 4.61
C LYS A 8 -42.47 -22.95 4.62
N ILE A 9 -41.85 -23.16 3.47
CA ILE A 9 -40.54 -23.82 3.39
C ILE A 9 -39.46 -22.93 4.02
N LEU A 10 -39.51 -21.62 3.75
CA LEU A 10 -38.57 -20.68 4.35
C LEU A 10 -38.72 -20.65 5.88
N LEU A 11 -39.94 -20.56 6.40
CA LEU A 11 -40.23 -20.60 7.83
C LEU A 11 -39.80 -21.92 8.50
N MET A 12 -40.00 -23.08 7.85
CA MET A 12 -39.54 -24.36 8.39
C MET A 12 -38.02 -24.47 8.42
N ALA A 13 -37.33 -23.97 7.40
CA ALA A 13 -35.87 -23.92 7.39
C ALA A 13 -35.34 -23.03 8.52
N THR A 14 -35.95 -21.86 8.74
CA THR A 14 -35.59 -20.99 9.88
C THR A 14 -35.85 -21.68 11.22
N PHE A 15 -36.98 -22.39 11.37
CA PHE A 15 -37.33 -23.11 12.60
C PHE A 15 -36.40 -24.29 12.90
N LEU A 16 -36.02 -25.09 11.88
CA LEU A 16 -35.08 -26.20 12.08
C LEU A 16 -33.70 -25.69 12.52
N THR A 17 -33.28 -24.54 11.98
CA THR A 17 -32.02 -23.89 12.38
C THR A 17 -32.09 -23.44 13.84
N CYS A 18 -33.22 -22.87 14.28
CA CYS A 18 -33.44 -22.50 15.68
C CYS A 18 -33.48 -23.69 16.65
N ALA A 19 -34.07 -24.82 16.25
CA ALA A 19 -34.17 -26.02 17.10
C ALA A 19 -32.82 -26.72 17.31
N LEU A 20 -31.96 -26.74 16.29
CA LEU A 20 -30.58 -27.23 16.42
C LEU A 20 -29.78 -26.39 17.43
N ILE A 21 -29.98 -25.07 17.46
CA ILE A 21 -29.26 -24.16 18.38
C ILE A 21 -29.65 -24.39 19.84
N ALA A 22 -30.94 -24.59 20.14
CA ALA A 22 -31.39 -24.87 21.51
C ALA A 22 -30.82 -26.19 22.07
N SER A 23 -30.51 -27.17 21.21
CA SER A 23 -29.87 -28.43 21.61
C SER A 23 -28.36 -28.32 21.82
N VAL A 24 -27.71 -27.31 21.24
CA VAL A 24 -26.28 -27.04 21.36
C VAL A 24 -25.96 -26.29 22.67
N GLU A 25 -26.89 -25.51 23.22
CA GLU A 25 -26.72 -24.75 24.48
C GLU A 25 -26.43 -25.63 25.73
N ALA A 26 -26.49 -26.97 25.62
CA ALA A 26 -26.14 -27.91 26.69
C ALA A 26 -24.67 -28.40 26.69
N ARG A 27 -23.87 -28.05 25.67
CA ARG A 27 -22.45 -28.45 25.56
C ARG A 27 -21.57 -27.22 25.41
N GLU A 28 -20.43 -27.19 26.11
CA GLU A 28 -19.40 -26.16 25.88
C GLU A 28 -18.91 -26.26 24.43
N LEU A 29 -19.13 -25.18 23.68
CA LEU A 29 -18.69 -25.03 22.31
C LEU A 29 -17.21 -24.65 22.25
N SER A 30 -16.49 -25.20 21.29
CA SER A 30 -15.13 -24.76 20.97
C SER A 30 -15.13 -23.39 20.30
N ALA A 31 -13.97 -22.70 20.33
CA ALA A 31 -13.77 -21.43 19.61
C ALA A 31 -14.16 -21.54 18.13
N LYS A 32 -13.82 -22.67 17.49
CA LYS A 32 -14.16 -22.95 16.09
C LYS A 32 -15.67 -23.06 15.87
N GLU A 33 -16.40 -23.75 16.75
CA GLU A 33 -17.86 -23.88 16.63
C GLU A 33 -18.56 -22.54 16.87
N HIS A 34 -18.11 -21.75 17.85
CA HIS A 34 -18.57 -20.37 18.04
C HIS A 34 -18.35 -19.53 16.78
N PHE A 35 -17.18 -19.64 16.14
CA PHE A 35 -16.87 -18.93 14.91
C PHE A 35 -17.77 -19.38 13.75
N GLU A 36 -17.94 -20.68 13.51
CA GLU A 36 -18.77 -21.21 12.43
C GLU A 36 -20.26 -20.82 12.56
N ILE A 37 -20.78 -20.80 13.79
CA ILE A 37 -22.14 -20.32 14.07
C ILE A 37 -22.26 -18.84 13.72
N GLY A 38 -21.38 -18.01 14.28
CA GLY A 38 -21.41 -16.57 14.02
C GLY A 38 -21.23 -16.26 12.53
N GLU A 39 -20.27 -16.92 11.87
CA GLU A 39 -20.02 -16.78 10.44
C GLU A 39 -21.23 -17.15 9.58
N ARG A 40 -21.92 -18.26 9.88
CA ARG A 40 -23.09 -18.67 9.10
C ARG A 40 -24.23 -17.65 9.15
N TYR A 41 -24.39 -16.98 10.28
CA TYR A 41 -25.39 -15.91 10.43
C TYR A 41 -24.93 -14.58 9.81
N LEU A 42 -23.66 -14.23 10.01
CA LEU A 42 -23.07 -12.96 9.58
C LEU A 42 -22.58 -12.95 8.11
N SER A 43 -22.59 -14.10 7.43
CA SER A 43 -22.28 -14.20 5.99
C SER A 43 -23.51 -14.10 5.09
N GLN A 44 -24.72 -14.14 5.65
CA GLN A 44 -25.95 -13.96 4.89
C GLN A 44 -26.10 -12.49 4.45
N ASP A 45 -26.67 -12.28 3.25
CA ASP A 45 -26.84 -10.93 2.66
C ASP A 45 -27.56 -10.01 3.65
N SER A 46 -26.94 -8.88 4.00
CA SER A 46 -27.45 -7.94 5.00
C SER A 46 -28.80 -7.35 4.62
N ARG A 47 -29.19 -7.42 3.34
CA ARG A 47 -30.52 -7.02 2.87
C ARG A 47 -31.65 -7.98 3.27
N VAL A 48 -31.30 -9.18 3.71
CA VAL A 48 -32.27 -10.23 4.09
C VAL A 48 -32.46 -10.28 5.61
N ILE A 49 -31.50 -9.77 6.39
CA ILE A 49 -31.53 -9.88 7.84
C ILE A 49 -31.92 -8.54 8.46
N ASP A 50 -33.05 -8.52 9.16
CA ASP A 50 -33.39 -7.45 10.07
C ASP A 50 -32.33 -7.40 11.18
N ALA A 51 -31.51 -6.34 11.20
CA ALA A 51 -30.47 -6.14 12.22
C ALA A 51 -31.03 -6.06 13.65
N THR A 52 -32.35 -5.88 13.80
CA THR A 52 -33.05 -5.90 15.09
C THR A 52 -33.48 -7.31 15.53
N ALA A 53 -33.32 -8.32 14.67
CA ALA A 53 -33.66 -9.69 15.01
C ALA A 53 -32.77 -10.22 16.16
N PRO A 54 -33.34 -10.83 17.22
CA PRO A 54 -32.59 -11.34 18.38
C PRO A 54 -31.44 -12.31 18.03
N GLN A 55 -31.59 -13.01 16.90
CA GLN A 55 -30.63 -14.00 16.39
C GLN A 55 -29.31 -13.33 15.97
N PHE A 56 -29.39 -12.05 15.60
CA PHE A 56 -28.26 -11.25 15.16
C PHE A 56 -27.33 -10.88 16.32
N GLY A 57 -27.90 -10.45 17.45
CA GLY A 57 -27.16 -10.21 18.69
C GLY A 57 -26.44 -11.48 19.17
N LYS A 58 -27.10 -12.65 19.09
CA LYS A 58 -26.46 -13.93 19.41
C LYS A 58 -25.26 -14.22 18.50
N ALA A 59 -25.38 -14.01 17.19
CA ALA A 59 -24.28 -14.26 16.24
C ALA A 59 -23.03 -13.40 16.53
N ILE A 60 -23.22 -12.12 16.89
CA ILE A 60 -22.14 -11.23 17.32
C ILE A 60 -21.45 -11.77 18.58
N GLU A 61 -22.22 -12.19 19.59
CA GLU A 61 -21.67 -12.73 20.83
C GLU A 61 -20.92 -14.04 20.59
N HIS A 62 -21.39 -14.90 19.67
CA HIS A 62 -20.64 -16.08 19.25
C HIS A 62 -19.29 -15.72 18.65
N ILE A 63 -19.21 -14.72 17.76
CA ILE A 63 -17.91 -14.31 17.19
C ILE A 63 -16.98 -13.69 18.25
N LYS A 64 -17.49 -12.84 19.15
CA LYS A 64 -16.67 -12.29 20.25
C LYS A 64 -16.14 -13.39 21.16
N THR A 65 -17.00 -14.36 21.50
CA THR A 65 -16.62 -15.51 22.32
C THR A 65 -15.56 -16.35 21.61
N ALA A 66 -15.70 -16.57 20.30
CA ALA A 66 -14.71 -17.28 19.51
C ALA A 66 -13.33 -16.62 19.58
N ILE A 67 -13.26 -15.30 19.33
CA ILE A 67 -12.02 -14.52 19.40
C ILE A 67 -11.38 -14.63 20.80
N ALA A 68 -12.17 -14.44 21.86
CA ALA A 68 -11.70 -14.54 23.24
C ALA A 68 -11.18 -15.94 23.60
N SER A 69 -11.74 -16.98 22.95
CA SER A 69 -11.38 -18.39 23.18
C SER A 69 -10.17 -18.85 22.36
N GLY A 70 -9.52 -17.96 21.60
CA GLY A 70 -8.30 -18.24 20.86
C GLY A 70 -8.54 -18.86 19.49
N LEU A 71 -8.97 -18.04 18.53
CA LEU A 71 -9.01 -18.41 17.11
C LEU A 71 -7.60 -18.43 16.49
N SER A 72 -7.46 -19.13 15.36
CA SER A 72 -6.28 -18.93 14.52
C SER A 72 -6.21 -17.47 14.04
N TYR A 73 -5.03 -17.04 13.61
CA TYR A 73 -4.85 -15.67 13.12
C TYR A 73 -5.78 -15.34 11.94
N GLU A 74 -5.89 -16.26 10.97
CA GLU A 74 -6.80 -16.15 9.81
C GLU A 74 -8.27 -16.07 10.25
N GLN A 75 -8.69 -16.95 11.16
CA GLN A 75 -10.06 -16.94 11.69
C GLN A 75 -10.37 -15.67 12.47
N THR A 76 -9.38 -15.12 13.19
CA THR A 76 -9.52 -13.84 13.89
C THR A 76 -9.70 -12.69 12.92
N GLY A 77 -8.94 -12.66 11.81
CA GLY A 77 -9.12 -11.69 10.74
C GLY A 77 -10.53 -11.71 10.14
N ARG A 78 -11.02 -12.92 9.81
CA ARG A 78 -12.38 -13.11 9.26
C ARG A 78 -13.49 -12.77 10.26
N ALA A 79 -13.31 -13.14 11.53
CA ALA A 79 -14.21 -12.78 12.63
C ALA A 79 -14.35 -11.27 12.81
N ASN A 80 -13.22 -10.56 12.82
CA ASN A 80 -13.18 -9.11 12.93
C ASN A 80 -13.83 -8.43 11.71
N PHE A 81 -13.58 -8.94 10.50
CA PHE A 81 -14.26 -8.48 9.28
C PHE A 81 -15.79 -8.56 9.42
N LEU A 82 -16.31 -9.71 9.84
CA LEU A 82 -17.76 -9.89 10.01
C LEU A 82 -18.32 -8.90 11.03
N LEU A 83 -17.74 -8.80 12.23
CA LEU A 83 -18.19 -7.84 13.24
C LEU A 83 -18.15 -6.39 12.74
N SER A 84 -17.11 -6.02 12.00
CA SER A 84 -16.93 -4.67 11.47
C SER A 84 -17.99 -4.27 10.45
N LYS A 85 -18.34 -5.19 9.54
CA LYS A 85 -19.33 -4.97 8.48
C LYS A 85 -20.67 -4.53 9.07
N TYR A 86 -21.07 -5.15 10.18
CA TYR A 86 -22.35 -4.87 10.84
C TYR A 86 -22.33 -3.71 11.81
N ALA A 87 -21.24 -3.52 12.56
CA ALA A 87 -21.11 -2.35 13.42
C ALA A 87 -21.15 -1.05 12.59
N SER A 88 -20.70 -1.13 11.33
CA SER A 88 -20.43 0.05 10.52
C SER A 88 -21.64 0.94 10.24
N ASP A 89 -22.88 0.46 10.18
CA ASP A 89 -23.99 1.31 9.73
C ASP A 89 -24.31 2.48 10.68
N ASN A 90 -23.95 2.37 11.96
CA ASN A 90 -24.22 3.39 12.98
C ASN A 90 -22.97 4.09 13.55
N LEU A 91 -21.79 3.81 13.02
CA LEU A 91 -20.55 4.41 13.53
C LEU A 91 -20.47 5.91 13.18
N LYS A 92 -19.98 6.70 14.14
CA LYS A 92 -19.55 8.08 13.92
C LYS A 92 -18.31 8.12 13.04
N ALA A 93 -18.02 9.29 12.47
CA ALA A 93 -16.91 9.47 11.53
C ALA A 93 -15.55 8.96 12.06
N ASP A 94 -15.20 9.27 13.31
CA ASP A 94 -13.92 8.84 13.90
C ASP A 94 -13.88 7.35 14.26
N GLU A 95 -15.04 6.76 14.56
CA GLU A 95 -15.15 5.32 14.80
C GLU A 95 -14.98 4.56 13.48
N ARG A 96 -15.56 5.07 12.38
CA ARG A 96 -15.33 4.56 11.02
C ARG A 96 -13.86 4.71 10.61
N PHE A 97 -13.23 5.84 10.95
CA PHE A 97 -11.81 6.05 10.67
C PHE A 97 -10.96 4.97 11.35
N LYS A 98 -11.14 4.76 12.66
CA LYS A 98 -10.41 3.73 13.42
C LYS A 98 -10.67 2.33 12.89
N LEU A 99 -11.91 2.03 12.55
CA LEU A 99 -12.28 0.73 11.99
C LEU A 99 -11.64 0.52 10.61
N GLY A 100 -11.75 1.50 9.72
CA GLY A 100 -11.14 1.44 8.39
C GLY A 100 -9.63 1.29 8.45
N GLN A 101 -8.96 2.03 9.34
CA GLN A 101 -7.52 1.88 9.59
C GLN A 101 -7.18 0.45 10.03
N SER A 102 -7.87 -0.08 11.05
CA SER A 102 -7.60 -1.43 11.56
C SER A 102 -7.79 -2.51 10.49
N LEU A 103 -8.83 -2.39 9.66
CA LEU A 103 -9.08 -3.33 8.56
C LEU A 103 -7.99 -3.25 7.48
N ILE A 104 -7.55 -2.05 7.11
CA ILE A 104 -6.48 -1.86 6.13
C ILE A 104 -5.16 -2.44 6.65
N GLU A 105 -4.80 -2.18 7.91
CA GLU A 105 -3.59 -2.70 8.55
C GLU A 105 -3.61 -4.24 8.63
N ALA A 106 -4.75 -4.82 9.02
CA ALA A 106 -4.93 -6.28 9.08
C ALA A 106 -4.86 -6.97 7.72
N ASN A 107 -5.15 -6.25 6.64
CA ASN A 107 -5.15 -6.77 5.26
C ASN A 107 -4.01 -6.18 4.40
N HIS A 108 -2.94 -5.69 5.02
CA HIS A 108 -1.70 -5.37 4.32
C HIS A 108 -1.18 -6.62 3.57
N TYR A 109 -0.51 -6.46 2.42
CA TYR A 109 -0.08 -7.61 1.61
C TYR A 109 0.91 -8.54 2.33
N ASP A 110 1.69 -8.00 3.28
CA ASP A 110 2.61 -8.75 4.15
C ASP A 110 1.93 -9.32 5.41
N SER A 111 0.68 -8.97 5.69
CA SER A 111 -0.05 -9.47 6.85
C SER A 111 -0.57 -10.88 6.56
N ALA A 112 -0.30 -11.84 7.45
CA ALA A 112 -0.90 -13.17 7.34
C ALA A 112 -2.44 -13.07 7.36
N GLY A 113 -3.13 -13.94 6.61
CA GLY A 113 -4.60 -13.88 6.54
C GLY A 113 -5.18 -12.60 5.91
N SER A 114 -4.36 -11.79 5.23
CA SER A 114 -4.86 -10.69 4.40
C SER A 114 -5.82 -11.21 3.34
N THR A 115 -6.94 -10.50 3.17
CA THR A 115 -8.00 -10.80 2.21
C THR A 115 -8.33 -9.57 1.39
N GLN A 116 -8.72 -9.78 0.13
CA GLN A 116 -9.18 -8.69 -0.73
C GLN A 116 -10.44 -8.04 -0.15
N GLU A 117 -11.39 -8.84 0.35
CA GLU A 117 -12.64 -8.36 0.93
C GLU A 117 -12.40 -7.50 2.17
N GLY A 118 -11.45 -7.89 3.03
CA GLY A 118 -11.07 -7.11 4.21
C GLY A 118 -10.47 -5.76 3.85
N MET A 119 -9.61 -5.71 2.82
CA MET A 119 -9.06 -4.46 2.28
C MET A 119 -10.14 -3.56 1.68
N GLU A 120 -11.05 -4.12 0.85
CA GLU A 120 -12.16 -3.39 0.24
C GLU A 120 -13.10 -2.78 1.29
N GLU A 121 -13.40 -3.54 2.35
CA GLU A 121 -14.21 -3.06 3.47
C GLU A 121 -13.49 -1.97 4.27
N GLY A 122 -12.19 -2.11 4.52
CA GLY A 122 -11.38 -1.07 5.15
C GLY A 122 -11.38 0.25 4.35
N ILE A 123 -11.23 0.15 3.03
CA ILE A 123 -11.35 1.28 2.09
C ILE A 123 -12.74 1.90 2.15
N ARG A 124 -13.80 1.09 2.19
CA ARG A 124 -15.19 1.57 2.31
C ARG A 124 -15.36 2.37 3.60
N GLN A 125 -14.95 1.82 4.75
CA GLN A 125 -15.03 2.52 6.04
C GLN A 125 -14.27 3.84 6.03
N MET A 126 -13.07 3.85 5.44
CA MET A 126 -12.24 5.06 5.34
C MET A 126 -12.92 6.14 4.48
N LYS A 127 -13.52 5.76 3.35
CA LYS A 127 -14.31 6.68 2.49
C LYS A 127 -15.51 7.27 3.24
N GLU A 128 -16.24 6.45 4.00
CA GLU A 128 -17.37 6.92 4.82
C GLU A 128 -16.89 7.85 5.94
N ALA A 129 -15.79 7.52 6.62
CA ALA A 129 -15.19 8.38 7.64
C ALA A 129 -14.83 9.77 7.08
N ILE A 130 -14.19 9.80 5.91
CA ILE A 130 -13.84 11.04 5.20
C ILE A 130 -15.11 11.83 4.84
N ARG A 131 -16.12 11.17 4.26
CA ARG A 131 -17.40 11.80 3.88
C ARG A 131 -18.13 12.42 5.07
N HIS A 132 -18.02 11.81 6.24
CA HIS A 132 -18.62 12.30 7.48
C HIS A 132 -17.69 13.22 8.29
N ASN A 133 -16.64 13.77 7.66
CA ASN A 133 -15.72 14.74 8.28
C ASN A 133 -15.05 14.20 9.56
N CYS A 134 -14.43 13.01 9.52
CA CYS A 134 -13.56 12.55 10.61
C CYS A 134 -12.49 13.59 10.96
N SER A 135 -12.05 13.60 12.22
CA SER A 135 -11.21 14.66 12.79
C SER A 135 -9.85 14.80 12.11
N ASP A 136 -9.29 13.69 11.62
CA ASP A 136 -7.97 13.64 10.96
C ASP A 136 -8.12 13.29 9.48
N GLN A 137 -8.71 14.22 8.72
CA GLN A 137 -8.91 14.09 7.28
C GLN A 137 -7.61 13.79 6.53
N LYS A 138 -6.51 14.45 6.89
CA LYS A 138 -5.22 14.25 6.24
C LYS A 138 -4.77 12.81 6.36
N ARG A 139 -4.70 12.28 7.58
CA ARG A 139 -4.27 10.90 7.84
C ARG A 139 -5.23 9.90 7.21
N ALA A 140 -6.54 10.13 7.26
CA ALA A 140 -7.52 9.29 6.61
C ALA A 140 -7.30 9.18 5.10
N ASN A 141 -7.07 10.30 4.42
CA ASN A 141 -6.78 10.32 3.00
C ASN A 141 -5.43 9.66 2.67
N VAL A 142 -4.39 9.85 3.50
CA VAL A 142 -3.09 9.18 3.32
C VAL A 142 -3.22 7.66 3.44
N ILE A 143 -3.88 7.17 4.49
CA ILE A 143 -4.11 5.72 4.70
C ILE A 143 -4.92 5.15 3.53
N LEU A 144 -5.98 5.84 3.10
CA LEU A 144 -6.77 5.43 1.94
C LEU A 144 -5.92 5.35 0.66
N ALA A 145 -5.00 6.29 0.46
CA ALA A 145 -4.13 6.29 -0.70
C ALA A 145 -3.16 5.10 -0.69
N HIS A 146 -2.57 4.77 0.47
CA HIS A 146 -1.76 3.55 0.63
C HIS A 146 -2.57 2.27 0.45
N ALA A 147 -3.83 2.23 0.92
CA ALA A 147 -4.70 1.08 0.73
C ALA A 147 -4.96 0.79 -0.76
N TYR A 148 -5.17 1.83 -1.57
CA TYR A 148 -5.27 1.67 -3.03
C TYR A 148 -3.99 1.15 -3.67
N VAL A 149 -2.81 1.48 -3.11
CA VAL A 149 -1.55 0.92 -3.58
C VAL A 149 -1.47 -0.58 -3.30
N GLN A 150 -1.90 -0.99 -2.13
CA GLN A 150 -1.86 -2.39 -1.69
C GLN A 150 -2.90 -3.26 -2.42
N MET A 151 -4.00 -2.67 -2.88
CA MET A 151 -4.94 -3.34 -3.78
C MET A 151 -4.35 -3.70 -5.16
N LEU A 152 -3.14 -3.23 -5.50
CA LEU A 152 -2.57 -3.37 -6.84
C LEU A 152 -1.90 -4.73 -7.14
N ASN A 153 -2.48 -5.81 -6.62
CA ASN A 153 -2.73 -6.96 -7.49
C ASN A 153 -4.14 -6.82 -8.08
N PRO A 154 -4.48 -5.74 -8.82
CA PRO A 154 -5.85 -5.63 -9.29
C PRO A 154 -6.07 -6.70 -10.38
N PRO A 155 -7.32 -7.14 -10.61
CA PRO A 155 -7.66 -7.76 -11.89
C PRO A 155 -7.22 -6.80 -12.99
N ASP A 156 -6.32 -7.25 -13.88
CA ASP A 156 -5.82 -6.58 -15.10
C ASP A 156 -5.97 -5.04 -15.12
N PRO A 157 -4.89 -4.23 -15.11
CA PRO A 157 -4.99 -2.76 -15.26
C PRO A 157 -5.83 -2.29 -16.46
N GLY A 158 -5.98 -3.13 -17.49
CA GLY A 158 -6.86 -2.95 -18.65
C GLY A 158 -8.34 -3.28 -18.43
N SER A 159 -8.74 -3.76 -17.25
CA SER A 159 -10.14 -3.97 -16.86
C SER A 159 -10.81 -2.67 -16.41
N ASP A 160 -12.15 -2.63 -16.43
CA ASP A 160 -12.89 -1.47 -15.91
C ASP A 160 -12.64 -1.24 -14.41
N ALA A 161 -12.50 -2.32 -13.64
CA ALA A 161 -12.19 -2.25 -12.22
C ALA A 161 -10.78 -1.68 -11.98
N GLY A 162 -9.78 -2.17 -12.71
CA GLY A 162 -8.40 -1.68 -12.65
C GLY A 162 -8.30 -0.19 -13.01
N ARG A 163 -8.92 0.23 -14.12
CA ARG A 163 -8.99 1.65 -14.51
C ARG A 163 -9.65 2.52 -13.46
N LYS A 164 -10.79 2.08 -12.90
CA LYS A 164 -11.50 2.82 -11.87
C LYS A 164 -10.63 3.00 -10.63
N LEU A 165 -9.95 1.94 -10.17
CA LEU A 165 -9.08 2.01 -9.01
C LEU A 165 -7.88 2.96 -9.24
N ILE A 166 -7.24 2.88 -10.42
CA ILE A 166 -6.16 3.79 -10.80
C ILE A 166 -6.65 5.25 -10.83
N SER A 167 -7.85 5.50 -11.35
CA SER A 167 -8.45 6.84 -11.39
C SER A 167 -8.76 7.38 -10.00
N GLU A 168 -9.42 6.60 -9.13
CA GLU A 168 -9.73 7.00 -7.76
C GLU A 168 -8.47 7.30 -6.96
N ARG A 169 -7.43 6.47 -7.10
CA ARG A 169 -6.12 6.67 -6.48
C ARG A 169 -5.45 7.95 -6.96
N THR A 170 -5.42 8.18 -8.27
CA THR A 170 -4.79 9.36 -8.87
C THR A 170 -5.47 10.64 -8.39
N GLU A 171 -6.80 10.66 -8.37
CA GLU A 171 -7.58 11.80 -7.86
C GLU A 171 -7.34 12.03 -6.36
N LEU A 172 -7.22 10.96 -5.57
CA LEU A 172 -6.91 11.08 -4.15
C LEU A 172 -5.54 11.69 -3.90
N PHE A 173 -4.49 11.22 -4.58
CA PHE A 173 -3.15 11.82 -4.43
C PHE A 173 -3.13 13.27 -4.91
N ARG A 174 -3.82 13.59 -6.01
CA ARG A 174 -3.93 14.98 -6.49
C ARG A 174 -4.61 15.89 -5.47
N ARG A 175 -5.71 15.44 -4.84
CA ARG A 175 -6.39 16.21 -3.78
C ARG A 175 -5.50 16.42 -2.56
N LEU A 176 -4.74 15.40 -2.14
CA LEU A 176 -3.76 15.52 -1.06
C LEU A 176 -2.69 16.56 -1.41
N TYR A 177 -2.10 16.48 -2.61
CA TYR A 177 -1.12 17.45 -3.11
C TYR A 177 -1.66 18.89 -3.09
N LEU A 178 -2.88 19.10 -3.61
CA LEU A 178 -3.50 20.43 -3.63
C LEU A 178 -3.86 20.96 -2.23
N ALA A 179 -4.21 20.08 -1.29
CA ALA A 179 -4.56 20.47 0.07
C ALA A 179 -3.33 20.73 0.97
N TYR A 180 -2.20 20.08 0.67
CA TYR A 180 -0.96 20.16 1.46
C TYR A 180 0.26 20.36 0.55
N PRO A 181 0.35 21.48 -0.18
CA PRO A 181 1.34 21.67 -1.25
C PRO A 181 2.79 21.78 -0.76
N ASP A 182 3.01 22.03 0.53
CA ASP A 182 4.36 22.15 1.12
C ASP A 182 4.70 21.01 2.08
N ASP A 183 3.83 20.00 2.18
CA ASP A 183 4.11 18.82 2.99
C ASP A 183 4.99 17.85 2.20
N LEU A 184 6.26 17.74 2.60
CA LEU A 184 7.26 16.90 1.95
C LEU A 184 6.81 15.44 1.80
N ALA A 185 6.11 14.87 2.78
CA ALA A 185 5.67 13.49 2.71
C ALA A 185 4.54 13.32 1.69
N ILE A 186 3.63 14.29 1.58
CA ILE A 186 2.57 14.29 0.56
C ILE A 186 3.14 14.52 -0.83
N LEU A 187 4.10 15.43 -0.97
CA LEU A 187 4.75 15.70 -2.26
C LEU A 187 5.50 14.47 -2.78
N ASP A 188 6.30 13.82 -1.93
CA ASP A 188 7.05 12.62 -2.30
C ASP A 188 6.11 11.47 -2.68
N LEU A 189 5.05 11.29 -1.89
CA LEU A 189 4.00 10.34 -2.16
C LEU A 189 3.34 10.62 -3.51
N TYR A 190 2.93 11.86 -3.79
CA TYR A 190 2.30 12.22 -5.07
C TYR A 190 3.24 12.03 -6.26
N ALA A 191 4.49 12.48 -6.15
CA ALA A 191 5.50 12.38 -7.20
C ALA A 191 5.80 10.92 -7.59
N SER A 192 5.76 10.01 -6.61
CA SER A 192 5.93 8.57 -6.82
C SER A 192 4.81 7.94 -7.66
N TRP A 193 3.61 8.55 -7.69
CA TRP A 193 2.42 7.98 -8.33
C TRP A 193 1.94 8.69 -9.59
N VAL A 194 2.26 9.96 -9.77
CA VAL A 194 1.84 10.71 -10.96
C VAL A 194 2.49 10.08 -12.20
N ALA A 195 1.74 9.92 -13.30
CA ALA A 195 2.28 9.29 -14.51
C ALA A 195 3.01 10.28 -15.42
N ASP A 196 2.55 11.54 -15.43
CA ASP A 196 3.11 12.60 -16.27
C ASP A 196 4.48 13.03 -15.75
N GLU A 197 5.50 12.90 -16.60
CA GLU A 197 6.89 13.18 -16.23
C GLU A 197 7.18 14.67 -16.05
N LYS A 198 6.44 15.55 -16.74
CA LYS A 198 6.57 16.99 -16.55
C LYS A 198 6.00 17.38 -15.19
N GLU A 199 4.87 16.80 -14.80
CA GLU A 199 4.30 16.97 -13.47
C GLU A 199 5.24 16.40 -12.40
N LYS A 200 5.84 15.21 -12.58
CA LYS A 200 6.90 14.69 -11.69
C LYS A 200 8.04 15.68 -11.52
N PHE A 201 8.54 16.24 -12.63
CA PHE A 201 9.65 17.18 -12.62
C PHE A 201 9.32 18.43 -11.79
N VAL A 202 8.11 18.98 -11.95
CA VAL A 202 7.64 20.14 -11.17
C VAL A 202 7.58 19.79 -9.68
N VAL A 203 6.97 18.65 -9.32
CA VAL A 203 6.83 18.25 -7.91
C VAL A 203 8.19 17.97 -7.26
N TYR A 204 9.08 17.21 -7.90
CA TYR A 204 10.42 16.96 -7.34
C TYR A 204 11.29 18.23 -7.28
N SER A 205 11.09 19.18 -8.21
CA SER A 205 11.75 20.49 -8.12
C SER A 205 11.28 21.27 -6.90
N HIS A 206 9.96 21.26 -6.62
CA HIS A 206 9.39 21.86 -5.41
C HIS A 206 9.93 21.20 -4.13
N ILE A 207 9.99 19.87 -4.07
CA ILE A 207 10.59 19.16 -2.93
C ILE A 207 12.05 19.58 -2.72
N LYS A 208 12.84 19.68 -3.80
CA LYS A 208 14.24 20.14 -3.75
C LYS A 208 14.35 21.58 -3.23
N GLU A 209 13.42 22.46 -3.55
CA GLU A 209 13.40 23.85 -3.08
C GLU A 209 13.06 23.93 -1.58
N LEU A 210 12.11 23.11 -1.12
CA LEU A 210 11.73 23.03 0.30
C LEU A 210 12.83 22.39 1.17
N ASP A 211 13.46 21.32 0.69
CA ASP A 211 14.59 20.68 1.37
C ASP A 211 15.69 20.26 0.38
N PRO A 212 16.72 21.12 0.19
CA PRO A 212 17.83 20.83 -0.71
C PRO A 212 18.71 19.66 -0.28
N GLY A 213 18.59 19.20 0.97
CA GLY A 213 19.38 18.11 1.56
C GLY A 213 18.84 16.71 1.29
N LEU A 214 17.62 16.60 0.74
CA LEU A 214 17.04 15.32 0.36
C LEU A 214 17.72 14.77 -0.90
N SER A 215 18.28 13.57 -0.79
CA SER A 215 18.97 12.89 -1.89
C SER A 215 17.99 12.34 -2.93
N ALA A 216 16.88 11.74 -2.53
CA ALA A 216 15.94 11.07 -3.43
C ALA A 216 15.34 11.99 -4.54
N PRO A 217 14.90 13.23 -4.26
CA PRO A 217 14.44 14.15 -5.29
C PRO A 217 15.53 14.49 -6.33
N ARG A 218 16.80 14.59 -5.90
CA ARG A 218 17.94 14.83 -6.79
C ARG A 218 18.13 13.68 -7.78
N TYR A 219 18.03 12.45 -7.28
CA TYR A 219 18.10 11.26 -8.12
C TYR A 219 16.98 11.26 -9.18
N MET A 220 15.74 11.46 -8.74
CA MET A 220 14.58 11.45 -9.63
C MET A 220 14.63 12.58 -10.67
N LEU A 221 15.02 13.80 -10.27
CA LEU A 221 15.24 14.90 -11.22
C LEU A 221 16.35 14.58 -12.22
N GLY A 222 17.44 13.96 -11.77
CA GLY A 222 18.53 13.53 -12.63
C GLY A 222 18.07 12.58 -13.74
N LEU A 223 17.28 11.56 -13.40
CA LEU A 223 16.71 10.63 -14.36
C LEU A 223 15.74 11.30 -15.34
N LEU A 224 14.84 12.16 -14.84
CA LEU A 224 13.88 12.89 -15.67
C LEU A 224 14.61 13.80 -16.68
N LEU A 225 15.68 14.47 -16.26
CA LEU A 225 16.51 15.31 -17.13
C LEU A 225 17.26 14.51 -18.19
N ILE A 226 17.87 13.38 -17.82
CA ILE A 226 18.54 12.50 -18.80
C ILE A 226 17.51 12.01 -19.82
N LYS A 227 16.32 11.60 -19.37
CA LYS A 227 15.25 11.12 -20.26
C LYS A 227 14.73 12.21 -21.20
N ASP A 228 14.68 13.47 -20.75
CA ASP A 228 14.34 14.66 -21.55
C ASP A 228 15.51 15.13 -22.45
N GLY A 229 16.62 14.39 -22.49
CA GLY A 229 17.80 14.71 -23.32
C GLY A 229 18.70 15.81 -22.77
N LYS A 230 18.44 16.32 -21.56
CA LYS A 230 19.27 17.30 -20.84
C LYS A 230 20.34 16.58 -20.01
N ILE A 231 21.23 15.88 -20.70
CA ILE A 231 22.12 14.88 -20.10
C ILE A 231 23.04 15.51 -19.07
N ASP A 232 23.70 16.63 -19.40
CA ASP A 232 24.65 17.30 -18.49
C ASP A 232 23.97 17.80 -17.20
N SER A 233 22.75 18.35 -17.33
CA SER A 233 21.97 18.80 -16.17
C SER A 233 21.54 17.61 -15.30
N GLY A 234 21.15 16.50 -15.93
CA GLY A 234 20.79 15.28 -15.22
C GLY A 234 21.98 14.66 -14.47
N ILE A 235 23.14 14.55 -15.12
CA ILE A 235 24.39 14.09 -14.49
C ILE A 235 24.75 14.94 -13.26
N LYS A 236 24.57 16.27 -13.34
CA LYS A 236 24.82 17.15 -12.19
C LYS A 236 23.90 16.86 -11.00
N GLU A 237 22.62 16.61 -11.24
CA GLU A 237 21.68 16.23 -10.17
C GLU A 237 22.01 14.84 -9.60
N ILE A 238 22.37 13.86 -10.44
CA ILE A 238 22.84 12.54 -10.00
C ILE A 238 24.12 12.65 -9.17
N GLY A 239 25.09 13.48 -9.57
CA GLY A 239 26.32 13.73 -8.80
C GLY A 239 26.01 14.34 -7.42
N THR A 240 25.04 15.25 -7.36
CA THR A 240 24.58 15.83 -6.09
C THR A 240 23.89 14.76 -5.23
N TRP A 241 23.01 13.94 -5.81
CA TRP A 241 22.42 12.79 -5.12
C TRP A 241 23.50 11.89 -4.49
N ILE A 242 24.52 11.49 -5.25
CA ILE A 242 25.62 10.64 -4.75
C ILE A 242 26.30 11.27 -3.52
N SER A 243 26.51 12.59 -3.54
CA SER A 243 27.14 13.32 -2.44
C SER A 243 26.29 13.40 -1.16
N LEU A 244 24.96 13.48 -1.32
CA LEU A 244 24.00 13.58 -0.21
C LEU A 244 23.59 12.22 0.34
N GLU A 245 23.63 11.18 -0.48
CA GLU A 245 23.14 9.84 -0.13
C GLU A 245 23.99 9.22 0.99
N LYS A 246 23.34 8.94 2.13
CA LYS A 246 23.99 8.37 3.32
C LYS A 246 23.79 6.86 3.41
N ALA A 247 22.76 6.32 2.76
CA ALA A 247 22.43 4.90 2.81
C ALA A 247 23.21 4.12 1.76
N SER A 248 23.59 2.90 2.14
CA SER A 248 24.51 2.06 1.37
C SER A 248 23.84 1.04 0.44
N SER A 249 22.58 0.68 0.68
CA SER A 249 21.95 -0.44 -0.05
C SER A 249 21.26 -0.03 -1.34
N SER A 250 20.91 1.25 -1.53
CA SER A 250 20.09 1.68 -2.66
C SER A 250 20.88 2.07 -3.92
N ALA A 251 22.17 2.44 -3.80
CA ALA A 251 22.89 2.97 -4.96
C ALA A 251 23.22 1.93 -6.04
N GLY A 252 23.22 0.62 -5.73
CA GLY A 252 23.42 -0.41 -6.75
C GLY A 252 22.25 -0.54 -7.71
N GLY A 253 21.01 -0.48 -7.19
CA GLY A 253 19.83 -0.41 -8.06
C GLY A 253 19.79 0.89 -8.86
N TYR A 254 20.20 2.00 -8.25
CA TYR A 254 20.16 3.31 -8.89
C TYR A 254 21.23 3.52 -9.96
N SER A 255 22.46 3.03 -9.75
CA SER A 255 23.53 3.13 -10.75
C SER A 255 23.18 2.39 -12.04
N ARG A 256 22.55 1.21 -11.92
CA ARG A 256 22.03 0.45 -13.06
C ARG A 256 21.06 1.27 -13.90
N VAL A 257 20.05 1.86 -13.26
CA VAL A 257 19.04 2.69 -13.95
C VAL A 257 19.68 3.91 -14.61
N VAL A 258 20.64 4.58 -13.97
CA VAL A 258 21.37 5.70 -14.56
C VAL A 258 22.12 5.25 -15.82
N VAL A 259 22.85 4.14 -15.76
CA VAL A 259 23.58 3.57 -16.91
C VAL A 259 22.62 3.23 -18.06
N GLU A 260 21.49 2.59 -17.76
CA GLU A 260 20.45 2.26 -18.76
C GLU A 260 19.88 3.52 -19.43
N TYR A 261 19.60 4.57 -18.65
CA TYR A 261 19.05 5.83 -19.17
C TYR A 261 20.07 6.58 -20.04
N LEU A 262 21.35 6.62 -19.62
CA LEU A 262 22.41 7.23 -20.42
C LEU A 262 22.61 6.45 -21.73
N ALA A 263 22.63 5.12 -21.69
CA ALA A 263 22.73 4.28 -22.88
C ALA A 263 21.56 4.50 -23.85
N ALA A 264 20.33 4.65 -23.35
CA ALA A 264 19.15 4.97 -24.16
C ALA A 264 19.27 6.33 -24.89
N GLN A 265 20.06 7.26 -24.35
CA GLN A 265 20.39 8.55 -24.97
C GLN A 265 21.68 8.52 -25.81
N SER A 266 22.17 7.33 -26.17
CA SER A 266 23.46 7.16 -26.89
C SER A 266 24.67 7.76 -26.16
N CYS A 267 24.58 7.86 -24.83
CA CYS A 267 25.59 8.42 -23.93
C CYS A 267 26.20 7.26 -23.12
N VAL A 268 27.09 6.48 -23.74
CA VAL A 268 27.60 5.25 -23.10
C VAL A 268 28.66 5.59 -22.05
N LEU A 269 28.39 5.22 -20.80
CA LEU A 269 29.37 5.33 -19.72
C LEU A 269 30.49 4.30 -19.90
N PRO A 270 31.77 4.70 -19.97
CA PRO A 270 32.88 3.76 -20.04
C PRO A 270 32.88 2.81 -18.83
N GLY A 271 32.96 1.50 -19.10
CA GLY A 271 32.88 0.48 -18.05
C GLY A 271 31.49 0.33 -17.41
N ALA A 272 30.42 0.64 -18.14
CA ALA A 272 29.03 0.47 -17.69
C ALA A 272 28.77 -0.86 -16.95
N GLU A 273 29.18 -2.00 -17.52
CA GLU A 273 29.04 -3.33 -16.91
C GLU A 273 29.80 -3.45 -15.59
N MET A 274 31.06 -2.99 -15.55
CA MET A 274 31.88 -2.97 -14.34
C MET A 274 31.20 -2.22 -13.19
N TRP A 275 30.51 -1.11 -13.45
CA TRP A 275 29.79 -0.39 -12.39
C TRP A 275 28.62 -1.19 -11.84
N MET A 276 27.84 -1.84 -12.71
CA MET A 276 26.70 -2.66 -12.32
C MET A 276 27.16 -3.85 -11.46
N ASP A 277 28.19 -4.56 -11.91
CA ASP A 277 28.75 -5.72 -11.21
C ASP A 277 29.35 -5.30 -9.86
N ARG A 278 30.17 -4.24 -9.84
CA ARG A 278 30.83 -3.77 -8.60
C ARG A 278 29.81 -3.37 -7.53
N PHE A 279 28.76 -2.63 -7.89
CA PHE A 279 27.74 -2.27 -6.89
C PHE A 279 26.90 -3.47 -6.44
N MET A 280 26.68 -4.45 -7.31
CA MET A 280 26.00 -5.69 -6.95
C MET A 280 26.83 -6.52 -5.97
N ASP A 281 28.12 -6.71 -6.24
CA ASP A 281 29.05 -7.43 -5.38
C ASP A 281 29.16 -6.78 -3.99
N ILE A 282 29.28 -5.45 -3.95
CA ILE A 282 29.29 -4.68 -2.69
C ILE A 282 27.97 -4.87 -1.94
N GLY A 283 26.82 -4.77 -2.62
CA GLY A 283 25.51 -4.98 -2.01
C GLY A 283 25.37 -6.37 -1.39
N MET A 284 25.77 -7.41 -2.14
CA MET A 284 25.76 -8.80 -1.66
C MET A 284 26.68 -9.01 -0.46
N ALA A 285 27.87 -8.40 -0.45
CA ALA A 285 28.81 -8.49 0.67
C ALA A 285 28.25 -7.81 1.93
N MET A 286 27.53 -6.69 1.77
CA MET A 286 26.91 -5.96 2.87
C MET A 286 25.71 -6.68 3.49
N GLU A 287 24.92 -7.41 2.69
CA GLU A 287 23.75 -8.15 3.15
C GLU A 287 24.10 -9.49 3.81
N ASN A 288 25.12 -10.19 3.29
CA ASN A 288 25.43 -11.57 3.69
C ASN A 288 26.71 -11.70 4.54
N GLY A 289 27.41 -10.60 4.79
CA GLY A 289 28.69 -10.61 5.49
C GLY A 289 28.59 -10.65 7.02
N ASP A 290 29.59 -11.27 7.66
CA ASP A 290 29.94 -10.97 9.06
C ASP A 290 30.12 -9.43 9.23
N PRO A 291 29.84 -8.85 10.42
CA PRO A 291 30.05 -7.42 10.68
C PRO A 291 31.34 -6.82 10.10
N SER A 292 32.46 -7.55 10.13
CA SER A 292 33.73 -7.12 9.54
C SER A 292 33.68 -6.93 8.01
N ILE A 293 33.02 -7.84 7.29
CA ILE A 293 32.80 -7.78 5.84
C ILE A 293 31.82 -6.64 5.52
N ARG A 294 30.81 -6.44 6.36
CA ARG A 294 29.86 -5.34 6.22
C ARG A 294 30.54 -3.97 6.32
N ASP A 295 31.43 -3.77 7.28
CA ASP A 295 32.16 -2.51 7.45
C ASP A 295 33.11 -2.23 6.27
N GLN A 296 33.79 -3.28 5.77
CA GLN A 296 34.58 -3.19 4.54
C GLN A 296 33.70 -2.83 3.33
N GLY A 297 32.53 -3.47 3.21
CA GLY A 297 31.54 -3.18 2.17
C GLY A 297 31.04 -1.74 2.21
N ILE A 298 30.80 -1.16 3.40
CA ILE A 298 30.43 0.25 3.55
C ILE A 298 31.55 1.18 3.06
N ALA A 299 32.81 0.89 3.41
CA ALA A 299 33.95 1.69 2.98
C ALA A 299 34.14 1.59 1.45
N GLU A 300 34.07 0.39 0.90
CA GLU A 300 34.16 0.14 -0.54
C GLU A 300 33.03 0.82 -1.31
N PHE A 301 31.81 0.73 -0.79
CA PHE A 301 30.65 1.40 -1.35
C PHE A 301 30.85 2.92 -1.45
N LYS A 302 31.40 3.54 -0.39
CA LYS A 302 31.68 4.97 -0.37
C LYS A 302 32.71 5.36 -1.44
N MET A 303 33.75 4.55 -1.63
CA MET A 303 34.74 4.77 -2.69
C MET A 303 34.11 4.58 -4.08
N ALA A 304 33.41 3.47 -4.31
CA ALA A 304 32.74 3.17 -5.58
C ALA A 304 31.77 4.28 -5.99
N LYS A 305 31.02 4.85 -5.04
CA LYS A 305 30.17 6.02 -5.27
C LYS A 305 30.94 7.24 -5.77
N GLN A 306 32.06 7.57 -5.14
CA GLN A 306 32.88 8.73 -5.53
C GLN A 306 33.49 8.54 -6.91
N GLU A 307 33.99 7.33 -7.20
CA GLU A 307 34.55 7.00 -8.51
C GLU A 307 33.46 7.01 -9.59
N PHE A 308 32.26 6.49 -9.29
CA PHE A 308 31.11 6.55 -10.21
C PHE A 308 30.70 7.98 -10.50
N ALA A 309 30.60 8.85 -9.49
CA ALA A 309 30.35 10.28 -9.70
C ALA A 309 31.44 10.94 -10.56
N ALA A 310 32.71 10.58 -10.35
CA ALA A 310 33.80 11.08 -11.18
C ALA A 310 33.69 10.58 -12.64
N ALA A 311 33.33 9.33 -12.86
CA ALA A 311 33.10 8.77 -14.18
C ALA A 311 31.94 9.49 -14.90
N LEU A 312 30.84 9.73 -14.20
CA LEU A 312 29.71 10.50 -14.71
C LEU A 312 30.12 11.93 -15.10
N ASN A 313 30.94 12.62 -14.29
CA ASN A 313 31.39 13.98 -14.62
C ASN A 313 32.38 14.05 -15.79
N ASN A 314 33.07 12.95 -16.09
CA ASN A 314 34.06 12.89 -17.17
C ASN A 314 33.47 12.44 -18.51
N ILE A 315 32.24 11.92 -18.52
CA ILE A 315 31.57 11.54 -19.76
C ILE A 315 31.29 12.81 -20.59
N ARG A 316 31.48 12.71 -21.90
CA ARG A 316 31.15 13.77 -22.84
C ARG A 316 30.04 13.26 -23.74
N CYS A 317 28.83 13.68 -23.45
CA CYS A 317 27.66 13.33 -24.23
C CYS A 317 27.24 14.53 -25.08
N LYS A 318 26.79 14.26 -26.29
CA LYS A 318 26.15 15.31 -27.09
C LYS A 318 24.71 15.37 -26.64
N ASP A 319 24.26 16.52 -26.15
CA ASP A 319 22.84 16.73 -25.88
C ASP A 319 22.06 16.51 -27.18
N ALA A 320 20.98 15.73 -27.10
CA ALA A 320 20.21 15.32 -28.27
C ALA A 320 19.45 16.49 -28.92
N ASN A 321 19.26 17.60 -28.21
CA ASN A 321 18.69 18.86 -28.70
C ASN A 321 19.30 20.05 -27.92
N PRO A 322 20.28 20.78 -28.50
CA PRO A 322 20.89 21.95 -27.87
C PRO A 322 19.97 23.18 -27.79
#